data_AF-A0A9K3KLH0-F1
#
_entry.id   AF-A0A9K3KLH0-F1
#
_cell.length_a   1.000
_cell.length_b   1.000
_cell.length_c   1.000
_cell.angle_alpha   90.00
_cell.angle_beta   90.00
_cell.angle_gamma   90.00
#
_symmetry.space_group_name_H-M   'P 1'
#
loop_
_entity.id
_entity.type
_entity.pdbx_description
1 polymer ?
#
loop_
_entity_poly.entity_id
_entity_poly.type
_entity_poly.pdbx_seq_one_letter_code
_entity_poly.pdbx_strand_id
1 'polypeptide(L)'
;MSVSPSHAASSSAASLDNEYNGKKSQTRRNTVLTLLQWIESLTVPTCCSKRLPETLRQNNRNDGGASKVYILTGLERVLFGTQPAAEVVKVLGLQPPRYLCYMVSGMICDILQFAIDFLLFLYVVPDASTCWALSFGLSIVFRHTTHRYLVFGDYVGGYWKSLGRMYAGYSIIIVLSTLFNIFMTKYIQVPHAYAWIITLLWTGIVNYFILKKLWSFGGSTTTSGKTTAPEQELSPLTTAATTTTTSPSAV
;
A
#
# COMPACT_ATOMS: atom_id res chain seq x y z
N MET A 1 -6.84 39.62 -49.97
CA MET A 1 -6.83 39.15 -48.58
C MET A 1 -7.80 37.99 -48.47
N SER A 2 -7.31 36.76 -48.49
CA SER A 2 -8.11 35.53 -48.39
C SER A 2 -7.91 34.97 -46.99
N VAL A 3 -8.98 34.94 -46.19
CA VAL A 3 -8.95 34.47 -44.81
C VAL A 3 -9.35 33.00 -44.82
N SER A 4 -8.40 32.11 -44.52
CA SER A 4 -8.60 30.65 -44.47
C SER A 4 -9.48 30.26 -43.27
N PRO A 5 -10.57 29.49 -43.48
CA PRO A 5 -11.41 28.97 -42.41
C PRO A 5 -10.95 27.55 -42.05
N SER A 6 -10.09 27.39 -41.02
CA SER A 6 -9.58 26.05 -40.64
C SER A 6 -9.56 25.73 -39.13
N HIS A 7 -10.07 26.58 -38.24
CA HIS A 7 -9.90 26.38 -36.79
C HIS A 7 -11.14 25.97 -35.98
N ALA A 8 -12.34 25.88 -36.56
CA ALA A 8 -13.56 25.61 -35.77
C ALA A 8 -13.87 24.11 -35.53
N ALA A 9 -13.30 23.18 -36.33
CA ALA A 9 -13.67 21.77 -36.24
C ALA A 9 -12.95 20.98 -35.13
N SER A 10 -11.84 21.49 -34.58
CA SER A 10 -11.00 20.73 -33.63
C SER A 10 -11.55 20.70 -32.20
N SER A 11 -12.46 21.60 -31.81
CA SER A 11 -12.92 21.72 -30.41
C SER A 11 -14.02 20.72 -30.04
N SER A 12 -14.78 20.21 -31.02
CA SER A 12 -15.93 19.31 -30.76
C SER A 12 -15.47 17.87 -30.48
N ALA A 13 -14.43 17.40 -31.18
CA ALA A 13 -13.91 16.04 -31.01
C ALA A 13 -13.32 15.79 -29.61
N ALA A 14 -12.57 16.76 -29.06
CA ALA A 14 -11.94 16.63 -27.74
C ALA A 14 -12.95 16.55 -26.58
N SER A 15 -14.16 17.12 -26.75
CA SER A 15 -15.22 17.06 -25.72
C SER A 15 -15.83 15.66 -25.60
N LEU A 16 -16.04 14.98 -26.72
CA LEU A 16 -16.65 13.65 -26.75
C LEU A 16 -15.71 12.57 -26.20
N ASP A 17 -14.41 12.68 -26.50
CA ASP A 17 -13.39 11.76 -25.99
C ASP A 17 -13.26 11.82 -24.46
N ASN A 18 -13.40 13.00 -23.86
CA ASN A 18 -13.38 13.17 -22.41
C ASN A 18 -14.60 12.54 -21.73
N GLU A 19 -15.80 12.70 -22.29
CA GLU A 19 -17.02 12.11 -21.73
C GLU A 19 -16.99 10.57 -21.81
N TYR A 20 -16.50 10.02 -22.94
CA TYR A 20 -16.37 8.58 -23.13
C TYR A 20 -15.35 7.97 -22.13
N ASN A 21 -14.18 8.59 -21.97
CA ASN A 21 -13.18 8.14 -21.01
C ASN A 21 -13.68 8.22 -19.55
N GLY A 22 -14.49 9.23 -19.22
CA GLY A 22 -15.15 9.36 -17.92
C GLY A 22 -16.08 8.17 -17.61
N LYS A 23 -16.97 7.83 -18.55
CA LYS A 23 -17.92 6.71 -18.39
C LYS A 23 -17.18 5.37 -18.22
N LYS A 24 -16.15 5.12 -19.03
CA LYS A 24 -15.37 3.86 -18.97
C LYS A 24 -14.61 3.72 -17.64
N SER A 25 -14.05 4.82 -17.12
CA SER A 25 -13.41 4.86 -15.81
C SER A 25 -14.40 4.56 -14.67
N GLN A 26 -15.61 5.12 -14.75
CA GLN A 26 -16.65 4.91 -13.76
C GLN A 26 -17.18 3.46 -13.75
N THR A 27 -17.39 2.85 -14.93
CA THR A 27 -17.80 1.43 -15.01
C THR A 27 -16.77 0.50 -14.37
N ARG A 28 -15.47 0.70 -14.62
CA ARG A 28 -14.41 -0.12 -14.01
C ARG A 28 -14.39 -0.01 -12.49
N ARG A 29 -14.60 1.20 -11.95
CA ARG A 29 -14.71 1.42 -10.50
C ARG A 29 -15.90 0.65 -9.92
N ASN A 30 -17.05 0.71 -10.58
CA ASN A 30 -18.24 -0.01 -10.11
C ASN A 30 -18.02 -1.52 -10.09
N THR A 31 -17.41 -2.12 -11.12
CA THR A 31 -17.11 -3.56 -11.15
C THR A 31 -16.18 -3.99 -10.01
N VAL A 32 -15.13 -3.20 -9.74
CA VAL A 32 -14.21 -3.49 -8.63
C VAL A 32 -14.94 -3.37 -7.29
N LEU A 33 -15.79 -2.35 -7.10
CA LEU A 33 -16.56 -2.20 -5.87
C LEU A 33 -17.56 -3.33 -5.66
N THR A 34 -18.26 -3.79 -6.72
CA THR A 34 -19.16 -4.94 -6.61
C THR A 34 -18.41 -6.21 -6.23
N LEU A 35 -17.23 -6.44 -6.80
CA LEU A 35 -16.42 -7.61 -6.49
C LEU A 35 -15.87 -7.55 -5.05
N LEU A 36 -15.48 -6.36 -4.59
CA LEU A 36 -15.05 -6.15 -3.20
C LEU A 36 -16.21 -6.35 -2.22
N GLN A 37 -17.38 -5.79 -2.50
CA GLN A 37 -18.58 -6.01 -1.70
C GLN A 37 -18.96 -7.48 -1.67
N TRP A 38 -18.79 -8.21 -2.78
CA TRP A 38 -19.01 -9.64 -2.82
C TRP A 38 -18.01 -10.39 -1.92
N ILE A 39 -16.71 -10.08 -2.01
CA ILE A 39 -15.67 -10.67 -1.13
C ILE A 39 -15.95 -10.35 0.35
N GLU A 40 -16.30 -9.10 0.66
CA GLU A 40 -16.60 -8.67 2.03
C GLU A 40 -17.91 -9.28 2.53
N SER A 41 -18.86 -9.61 1.65
CA SER A 41 -20.10 -10.31 2.01
C SER A 41 -19.89 -11.79 2.38
N LEU A 42 -18.70 -12.35 2.14
CA LEU A 42 -18.37 -13.73 2.52
C LEU A 42 -18.29 -13.83 4.05
N THR A 43 -19.39 -14.28 4.66
CA THR A 43 -19.48 -14.57 6.10
C THR A 43 -18.95 -15.96 6.41
N VAL A 44 -18.26 -16.08 7.55
CA VAL A 44 -17.80 -17.38 8.06
C VAL A 44 -19.03 -18.27 8.39
N PRO A 45 -19.03 -19.56 7.99
CA PRO A 45 -20.08 -20.49 8.39
C PRO A 45 -20.29 -20.51 9.91
N THR A 46 -21.55 -20.62 10.35
CA THR A 46 -21.93 -20.57 11.78
C THR A 46 -21.24 -21.63 12.64
N CYS A 47 -20.84 -22.77 12.06
CA CYS A 47 -20.09 -23.82 12.74
C CYS A 47 -18.68 -23.36 13.16
N CYS A 48 -17.98 -22.60 12.32
CA CYS A 48 -16.64 -22.07 12.62
C CYS A 48 -16.70 -20.90 13.61
N SER A 49 -17.78 -20.11 13.59
CA SER A 49 -18.01 -18.99 14.53
C SER A 49 -17.98 -19.43 16.01
N LYS A 50 -18.38 -20.66 16.31
CA LYS A 50 -18.39 -21.20 17.68
C LYS A 50 -16.99 -21.53 18.23
N ARG A 51 -15.98 -21.73 17.37
CA ARG A 51 -14.60 -22.02 17.77
C ARG A 51 -13.71 -20.78 17.87
N LEU A 52 -14.23 -19.60 17.54
CA LEU A 52 -13.45 -18.37 17.66
C LEU A 52 -13.25 -17.98 19.14
N PRO A 53 -12.05 -17.50 19.51
CA PRO A 53 -11.78 -16.99 20.85
C PRO A 53 -12.80 -15.91 21.27
N GLU A 54 -13.22 -15.92 22.54
CA GLU A 54 -14.23 -14.98 23.07
C GLU A 54 -13.82 -13.50 22.93
N THR A 55 -12.53 -13.22 22.92
CA THR A 55 -11.98 -11.87 22.69
C THR A 55 -12.40 -11.29 21.33
N LEU A 56 -12.49 -12.13 20.29
CA LEU A 56 -12.96 -11.72 18.96
C LEU A 56 -14.47 -11.51 18.93
N ARG A 57 -15.23 -12.23 19.78
CA ARG A 57 -16.67 -12.03 19.93
C ARG A 57 -16.99 -10.74 20.69
N GLN A 58 -16.23 -10.41 21.74
CA GLN A 58 -16.46 -9.19 22.51
C GLN A 58 -16.24 -7.92 21.69
N ASN A 59 -15.18 -7.87 20.86
CA ASN A 59 -14.94 -6.71 20.01
C ASN A 59 -16.10 -6.40 19.05
N ASN A 60 -16.80 -7.41 18.55
CA ASN A 60 -17.97 -7.22 17.67
C ASN A 60 -19.28 -6.91 18.43
N ARG A 61 -19.34 -7.13 19.75
CA ARG A 61 -20.57 -6.94 20.52
C ARG A 61 -20.88 -5.47 20.80
N ASN A 62 -19.86 -4.61 20.77
CA ASN A 62 -20.00 -3.17 20.99
C ASN A 62 -20.72 -2.45 19.82
N ASP A 63 -20.80 -3.07 18.64
CA ASP A 63 -21.40 -2.45 17.45
C ASP A 63 -22.93 -2.65 17.33
N GLY A 64 -23.59 -3.21 18.36
CA GLY A 64 -25.06 -3.27 18.46
C GLY A 64 -25.80 -4.16 17.45
N GLY A 65 -25.11 -4.69 16.44
CA GLY A 65 -25.66 -5.60 15.43
C GLY A 65 -25.45 -7.08 15.77
N ALA A 66 -26.34 -7.94 15.28
CA ALA A 66 -26.17 -9.39 15.33
C ALA A 66 -24.76 -9.76 14.81
N SER A 67 -23.97 -10.49 15.62
CA SER A 67 -22.54 -10.74 15.41
C SER A 67 -22.23 -11.50 14.11
N LYS A 68 -22.24 -10.81 12.97
CA LYS A 68 -21.71 -11.32 11.72
C LYS A 68 -20.20 -11.11 11.72
N VAL A 69 -19.46 -12.22 11.68
CA VAL A 69 -18.00 -12.19 11.53
C VAL A 69 -17.69 -12.33 10.04
N TYR A 70 -17.15 -11.25 9.47
CA TYR A 70 -16.68 -11.22 8.08
C TYR A 70 -15.27 -11.82 7.98
N ILE A 71 -14.98 -12.51 6.87
CA ILE A 71 -13.67 -13.13 6.65
C ILE A 71 -12.58 -12.07 6.50
N LEU A 72 -12.88 -11.02 5.74
CA LEU A 72 -12.01 -9.87 5.48
C LEU A 72 -12.81 -8.60 5.73
N THR A 73 -12.21 -7.65 6.43
CA THR A 73 -12.76 -6.31 6.64
C THR A 73 -11.70 -5.26 6.38
N GLY A 74 -12.10 -4.06 5.94
CA GLY A 74 -11.20 -2.93 5.74
C GLY A 74 -10.45 -2.93 4.40
N LEU A 75 -10.79 -3.82 3.46
CA LEU A 75 -10.14 -3.90 2.15
C LEU A 75 -10.46 -2.66 1.29
N GLU A 76 -11.67 -2.10 1.45
CA GLU A 76 -12.05 -0.82 0.83
C GLU A 76 -11.04 0.30 1.13
N ARG A 77 -10.58 0.42 2.38
CA ARG A 77 -9.71 1.52 2.83
C ARG A 77 -8.33 1.47 2.19
N VAL A 78 -7.86 0.25 1.93
CA VAL A 78 -6.61 -0.02 1.20
C VAL A 78 -6.73 0.37 -0.26
N LEU A 79 -7.84 -0.01 -0.90
CA LEU A 79 -8.05 0.25 -2.32
C LEU A 79 -8.19 1.76 -2.60
N PHE A 80 -8.85 2.49 -1.70
CA PHE A 80 -8.93 3.94 -1.78
C PHE A 80 -7.66 4.66 -1.29
N GLY A 81 -6.62 3.91 -0.89
CA GLY A 81 -5.31 4.44 -0.57
C GLY A 81 -5.25 5.30 0.70
N THR A 82 -6.25 5.18 1.58
CA THR A 82 -6.32 6.01 2.80
C THR A 82 -5.38 5.52 3.89
N GLN A 83 -5.16 4.20 3.98
CA GLN A 83 -4.34 3.57 5.02
C GLN A 83 -3.71 2.27 4.49
N PRO A 84 -2.55 1.84 5.02
CA PRO A 84 -1.89 0.62 4.56
C PRO A 84 -2.65 -0.63 5.01
N ALA A 85 -2.63 -1.67 4.17
CA ALA A 85 -3.36 -2.92 4.43
C ALA A 85 -3.01 -3.57 5.78
N ALA A 86 -1.75 -3.52 6.18
CA ALA A 86 -1.30 -4.05 7.47
C ALA A 86 -1.97 -3.39 8.70
N GLU A 87 -2.56 -2.20 8.56
CA GLU A 87 -3.18 -1.45 9.64
C GLU A 87 -4.71 -1.60 9.65
N VAL A 88 -5.33 -1.70 8.48
CA VAL A 88 -6.80 -1.73 8.35
C VAL A 88 -7.39 -3.11 8.10
N VAL A 89 -6.65 -4.01 7.44
CA VAL A 89 -7.20 -5.30 7.04
C VAL A 89 -7.19 -6.24 8.23
N LYS A 90 -8.38 -6.70 8.63
CA LYS A 90 -8.52 -7.76 9.63
C LYS A 90 -8.98 -9.04 8.92
N VAL A 91 -8.25 -10.12 9.15
CA VAL A 91 -8.58 -11.47 8.67
C VAL A 91 -9.19 -12.24 9.83
N LEU A 92 -10.47 -12.60 9.73
CA LEU A 92 -11.22 -13.24 10.82
C LEU A 92 -11.21 -12.42 12.11
N GLY A 93 -11.21 -11.08 11.98
CA GLY A 93 -11.13 -10.13 13.09
C GLY A 93 -9.72 -9.97 13.71
N LEU A 94 -8.74 -10.76 13.28
CA LEU A 94 -7.34 -10.61 13.70
C LEU A 94 -6.58 -9.72 12.71
N GLN A 95 -5.82 -8.78 13.25
CA GLN A 95 -4.90 -7.98 12.45
C GLN A 95 -3.63 -8.82 12.19
N PRO A 96 -3.32 -9.17 10.92
CA PRO A 96 -2.14 -9.98 10.62
C PRO A 96 -0.86 -9.21 11.01
N PRO A 97 0.17 -9.89 11.52
CA PRO A 97 1.47 -9.26 11.74
C PRO A 97 1.98 -8.60 10.44
N ARG A 98 2.50 -7.37 10.54
CA ARG A 98 3.01 -6.58 9.40
C ARG A 98 3.97 -7.36 8.50
N TYR A 99 4.74 -8.27 9.09
CA TYR A 99 5.64 -9.17 8.37
C TYR A 99 4.93 -10.13 7.42
N LEU A 100 3.74 -10.64 7.75
CA LEU A 100 2.95 -11.48 6.84
C LEU A 100 2.47 -10.68 5.63
N CYS A 101 1.99 -9.45 5.83
CA CYS A 101 1.63 -8.56 4.73
C CYS A 101 2.84 -8.26 3.83
N TYR A 102 4.01 -8.08 4.44
CA TYR A 102 5.27 -7.94 3.70
C TYR A 102 5.62 -9.19 2.88
N MET A 103 5.44 -10.39 3.44
CA MET A 103 5.69 -11.64 2.71
C MET A 103 4.73 -11.85 1.54
N VAL A 104 3.43 -11.59 1.73
CA VAL A 104 2.43 -11.67 0.66
C VAL A 104 2.74 -10.66 -0.43
N SER A 105 3.08 -9.42 -0.05
CA SER A 105 3.52 -8.40 -0.99
C SER A 105 4.76 -8.85 -1.78
N GLY A 106 5.75 -9.43 -1.10
CA GLY A 106 6.95 -9.97 -1.72
C GLY A 106 6.63 -11.03 -2.77
N MET A 107 5.80 -12.01 -2.41
CA MET A 107 5.37 -13.09 -3.30
C MET A 107 4.66 -12.57 -4.56
N ILE A 108 3.75 -11.60 -4.42
CA ILE A 108 3.06 -10.98 -5.56
C ILE A 108 4.07 -10.30 -6.48
N CYS A 109 5.04 -9.59 -5.91
CA CYS A 109 6.08 -8.92 -6.68
C CYS A 109 7.03 -9.91 -7.37
N ASP A 110 7.30 -11.07 -6.77
CA ASP A 110 8.14 -12.11 -7.38
C ASP A 110 7.44 -12.77 -8.57
N ILE A 111 6.12 -13.04 -8.47
CA ILE A 111 5.31 -13.50 -9.60
C ILE A 111 5.32 -12.47 -10.73
N LEU A 112 5.17 -11.19 -10.40
CA LEU A 112 5.21 -10.12 -11.40
C LEU A 112 6.59 -9.98 -12.04
N GLN A 113 7.67 -10.08 -11.25
CA GLN A 113 9.03 -10.08 -11.77
C GLN A 113 9.25 -11.24 -12.73
N PHE A 114 8.80 -12.45 -12.38
CA PHE A 114 8.87 -13.62 -13.25
C PHE A 114 8.11 -13.40 -14.57
N ALA A 115 6.94 -12.77 -14.52
CA ALA A 115 6.20 -12.42 -15.73
C ALA A 115 6.95 -11.39 -16.60
N ILE A 116 7.55 -10.36 -16.00
CA ILE A 116 8.36 -9.36 -16.72
C ILE A 116 9.59 -10.03 -17.33
N ASP A 117 10.26 -10.90 -16.58
CA ASP A 117 11.43 -11.66 -17.02
C ASP A 117 11.09 -12.54 -18.23
N PHE A 118 10.00 -13.31 -18.13
CA PHE A 118 9.54 -14.15 -19.22
C PHE A 118 9.23 -13.35 -20.48
N LEU A 119 8.56 -12.19 -20.37
CA LEU A 119 8.27 -11.33 -21.51
C LEU A 119 9.54 -10.70 -22.11
N LEU A 120 10.48 -10.24 -21.28
CA LEU A 120 11.76 -9.70 -21.75
C LEU A 120 12.59 -10.76 -22.47
N PHE A 121 12.61 -11.98 -21.96
CA PHE A 121 13.32 -13.11 -22.56
C PHE A 121 12.74 -13.46 -23.94
N LEU A 122 11.41 -13.43 -24.09
CA LEU A 122 10.76 -13.74 -25.35
C LEU A 122 10.93 -12.67 -26.42
N TYR A 123 10.95 -11.38 -26.05
CA TYR A 123 10.82 -10.29 -27.02
C TYR A 123 12.02 -9.34 -27.13
N VAL A 124 12.90 -9.27 -26.14
CA VAL A 124 13.90 -8.18 -26.04
C VAL A 124 15.33 -8.70 -25.90
N VAL A 125 15.60 -9.56 -24.92
CA VAL A 125 16.97 -9.94 -24.55
C VAL A 125 17.08 -11.46 -24.37
N PRO A 126 17.81 -12.18 -25.25
CA PRO A 126 17.97 -13.63 -25.14
C PRO A 126 19.00 -14.04 -24.06
N ASP A 127 19.86 -13.11 -23.62
CA ASP A 127 20.80 -13.38 -22.53
C ASP A 127 20.06 -13.41 -21.19
N ALA A 128 20.07 -14.58 -20.53
CA ALA A 128 19.35 -14.81 -19.29
C ALA A 128 19.81 -13.89 -18.15
N SER A 129 21.11 -13.57 -18.08
CA SER A 129 21.65 -12.72 -17.00
C SER A 129 21.19 -11.28 -17.13
N THR A 130 21.27 -10.73 -18.34
CA THR A 130 20.82 -9.37 -18.66
C THR A 130 19.30 -9.25 -18.55
N CYS A 131 18.55 -10.25 -19.03
CA CYS A 131 17.10 -10.32 -18.88
C CYS A 131 16.69 -10.27 -17.41
N TRP A 132 17.31 -11.11 -16.57
CA TRP A 132 17.06 -11.15 -15.13
C TRP A 132 17.38 -9.82 -14.44
N ALA A 133 18.51 -9.18 -14.79
CA ALA A 133 18.89 -7.90 -14.21
C ALA A 133 17.89 -6.78 -14.58
N LEU A 134 17.44 -6.75 -15.84
CA LEU A 134 16.44 -5.78 -16.31
C LEU A 134 15.07 -6.03 -15.68
N SER A 135 14.62 -7.28 -15.62
CA SER A 135 13.34 -7.64 -15.00
C SER A 135 13.31 -7.31 -13.52
N PHE A 136 14.41 -7.58 -12.80
CA PHE A 136 14.58 -7.17 -11.41
C PHE A 136 14.59 -5.63 -11.26
N GLY A 137 15.31 -4.91 -12.12
CA GLY A 137 15.34 -3.44 -12.08
C GLY A 137 13.97 -2.80 -12.27
N LEU A 138 13.16 -3.34 -13.18
CA LEU A 138 11.78 -2.89 -13.43
C LEU A 138 10.84 -3.30 -12.29
N SER A 139 11.01 -4.50 -11.73
CA SER A 139 10.15 -5.00 -10.64
C SER A 139 10.26 -4.17 -9.36
N ILE A 140 11.38 -3.47 -9.13
CA ILE A 140 11.55 -2.58 -7.97
C ILE A 140 10.48 -1.49 -7.92
N VAL A 141 10.06 -0.93 -9.06
CA VAL A 141 9.02 0.12 -9.10
C VAL A 141 7.69 -0.43 -8.58
N PHE A 142 7.33 -1.63 -9.03
CA PHE A 142 6.13 -2.32 -8.57
C PHE A 142 6.25 -2.71 -7.10
N ARG A 143 7.39 -3.27 -6.69
CA ARG A 143 7.66 -3.66 -5.32
C ARG A 143 7.56 -2.47 -4.36
N HIS A 144 8.07 -1.31 -4.77
CA HIS A 144 7.95 -0.06 -4.01
C HIS A 144 6.50 0.35 -3.82
N THR A 145 5.74 0.34 -4.92
CA THR A 145 4.32 0.69 -4.93
C THR A 145 3.52 -0.26 -4.03
N THR A 146 3.74 -1.57 -4.15
CA THR A 146 3.06 -2.58 -3.33
C THR A 146 3.43 -2.45 -1.85
N HIS A 147 4.70 -2.22 -1.51
CA HIS A 147 5.12 -2.00 -0.12
C HIS A 147 4.50 -0.75 0.49
N ARG A 148 4.37 0.33 -0.30
CA ARG A 148 3.71 1.56 0.14
C ARG A 148 2.24 1.30 0.48
N TYR A 149 1.48 0.65 -0.40
CA TYR A 149 0.04 0.45 -0.18
C TYR A 149 -0.30 -0.71 0.76
N LEU A 150 0.47 -1.81 0.75
CA LEU A 150 0.17 -2.98 1.57
C LEU A 150 0.81 -2.94 2.96
N VAL A 151 2.03 -2.39 3.09
CA VAL A 151 2.85 -2.62 4.28
C VAL A 151 3.09 -1.34 5.07
N PHE A 152 3.72 -0.33 4.48
CA PHE A 152 4.33 0.77 5.23
C PHE A 152 3.55 2.08 5.19
N GLY A 153 2.60 2.23 4.26
CA GLY A 153 1.87 3.48 4.07
C GLY A 153 2.70 4.54 3.37
N ASP A 154 2.17 5.76 3.36
CA ASP A 154 2.78 6.90 2.69
C ASP A 154 4.12 7.31 3.30
N TYR A 155 5.11 7.54 2.43
CA TYR A 155 6.45 7.92 2.83
C TYR A 155 6.59 9.45 2.93
N VAL A 156 7.09 9.92 4.07
CA VAL A 156 7.40 11.34 4.32
C VAL A 156 8.70 11.71 3.59
N GLY A 157 8.59 12.52 2.53
CA GLY A 157 9.73 12.95 1.71
C GLY A 157 9.55 12.75 0.20
N GLY A 158 8.38 12.30 -0.24
CA GLY A 158 8.01 12.21 -1.66
C GLY A 158 8.38 10.87 -2.30
N TYR A 159 7.69 10.57 -3.40
CA TYR A 159 7.78 9.28 -4.09
C TYR A 159 9.21 8.97 -4.56
N TRP A 160 9.82 9.87 -5.33
CA TRP A 160 11.14 9.67 -5.93
C TRP A 160 12.27 9.44 -4.92
N LYS A 161 12.25 10.16 -3.78
CA LYS A 161 13.26 9.98 -2.73
C LYS A 161 13.14 8.59 -2.09
N SER A 162 11.92 8.13 -1.81
CA SER A 162 11.69 6.78 -1.28
C SER A 162 12.05 5.69 -2.29
N LEU A 163 11.73 5.90 -3.56
CA LEU A 163 12.07 4.96 -4.63
C LEU A 163 13.58 4.83 -4.80
N GLY A 164 14.33 5.94 -4.85
CA GLY A 164 15.78 5.92 -4.95
C GLY A 164 16.45 5.22 -3.77
N ARG A 165 15.96 5.44 -2.54
CA ARG A 165 16.44 4.72 -1.36
C ARG A 165 16.15 3.22 -1.44
N MET A 166 15.01 2.84 -2.00
CA MET A 166 14.66 1.44 -2.21
C MET A 166 15.62 0.78 -3.21
N TYR A 167 15.89 1.41 -4.36
CA TYR A 167 16.90 0.93 -5.32
C TYR A 167 18.26 0.72 -4.64
N ALA A 168 18.75 1.71 -3.89
CA ALA A 168 20.02 1.59 -3.18
C ALA A 168 20.02 0.41 -2.19
N GLY A 169 18.93 0.24 -1.43
CA GLY A 169 18.76 -0.90 -0.52
C GLY A 169 18.82 -2.25 -1.23
N TYR A 170 18.09 -2.41 -2.35
CA TYR A 170 18.08 -3.66 -3.11
C TYR A 170 19.42 -3.95 -3.79
N SER A 171 20.10 -2.93 -4.33
CA SER A 171 21.44 -3.11 -4.91
C SER A 171 22.43 -3.65 -3.89
N ILE A 172 22.43 -3.11 -2.67
CA ILE A 172 23.28 -3.60 -1.57
C ILE A 172 22.93 -5.05 -1.22
N ILE A 173 21.64 -5.37 -1.13
CA ILE A 173 21.18 -6.73 -0.76
C ILE A 173 21.57 -7.76 -1.82
N ILE A 174 21.53 -7.42 -3.12
CA ILE A 174 21.99 -8.33 -4.19
C ILE A 174 23.47 -8.62 -4.08
N VAL A 175 24.29 -7.58 -3.88
CA VAL A 175 25.74 -7.78 -3.72
C VAL A 175 26.00 -8.64 -2.48
N LEU A 176 25.33 -8.34 -1.36
CA LEU A 176 25.48 -9.10 -0.13
C LEU A 176 25.00 -10.56 -0.26
N SER A 177 23.91 -10.80 -0.97
CA SER A 177 23.39 -12.15 -1.22
C SER A 177 24.35 -12.97 -2.09
N THR A 178 24.95 -12.33 -3.09
CA THR A 178 25.93 -12.95 -3.98
C THR A 178 27.19 -13.33 -3.20
N LEU A 179 27.73 -12.41 -2.40
CA LEU A 179 28.89 -12.69 -1.55
C LEU A 179 28.61 -13.78 -0.52
N PHE A 180 27.43 -13.74 0.12
CA PHE A 180 27.03 -14.76 1.09
C PHE A 180 26.87 -16.14 0.44
N ASN A 181 26.27 -16.21 -0.75
CA ASN A 181 26.13 -17.46 -1.48
C ASN A 181 27.48 -18.04 -1.93
N ILE A 182 28.42 -17.17 -2.37
CA ILE A 182 29.80 -17.57 -2.66
C ILE A 182 30.48 -18.10 -1.38
N PHE A 183 30.30 -17.41 -0.25
CA PHE A 183 30.86 -17.83 1.03
C PHE A 183 30.39 -19.22 1.44
N MET A 184 29.08 -19.45 1.42
CA MET A 184 28.46 -20.73 1.77
C MET A 184 28.91 -21.88 0.87
N THR A 185 28.97 -21.64 -0.44
CA THR A 185 29.30 -22.70 -1.42
C THR A 185 30.80 -22.99 -1.51
N LYS A 186 31.67 -21.98 -1.34
CA LYS A 186 33.13 -22.15 -1.46
C LYS A 186 33.83 -22.49 -0.15
N TYR A 187 33.43 -21.87 0.96
CA TYR A 187 34.14 -22.02 2.24
C TYR A 187 33.50 -23.08 3.13
N ILE A 188 32.16 -23.13 3.18
CA ILE A 188 31.43 -24.11 4.02
C ILE A 188 31.11 -25.39 3.23
N GLN A 189 31.28 -25.36 1.90
CA GLN A 189 30.99 -26.49 1.00
C GLN A 189 29.53 -27.00 1.11
N VAL A 190 28.59 -26.11 1.44
CA VAL A 190 27.17 -26.45 1.48
C VAL A 190 26.67 -26.68 0.04
N PRO A 191 25.88 -27.74 -0.21
CA PRO A 191 25.30 -27.96 -1.53
C PRO A 191 24.50 -26.75 -2.01
N HIS A 192 24.63 -26.42 -3.30
CA HIS A 192 24.11 -25.17 -3.88
C HIS A 192 22.62 -24.94 -3.58
N ALA A 193 21.79 -25.99 -3.62
CA ALA A 193 20.36 -25.89 -3.34
C ALA A 193 20.06 -25.38 -1.91
N TYR A 194 20.75 -25.92 -0.89
CA TYR A 194 20.56 -25.49 0.49
C TYR A 194 21.14 -24.09 0.73
N ALA A 195 22.33 -23.80 0.17
CA ALA A 195 22.93 -22.47 0.23
C ALA A 195 21.99 -21.40 -0.36
N TRP A 196 21.33 -21.71 -1.47
CA TRP A 196 20.35 -20.83 -2.10
C TRP A 196 19.11 -20.58 -1.21
N ILE A 197 18.50 -21.63 -0.63
CA ILE A 197 17.36 -21.48 0.28
C ILE A 197 17.73 -20.66 1.51
N ILE A 198 18.89 -20.94 2.13
CA ILE A 198 19.37 -20.19 3.30
C ILE A 198 19.60 -18.71 2.92
N THR A 199 20.20 -18.47 1.76
CA THR A 199 20.43 -17.11 1.25
C THR A 199 19.10 -16.37 1.02
N LEU A 200 18.10 -17.01 0.43
CA LEU A 200 16.77 -16.42 0.25
C LEU A 200 16.09 -16.08 1.58
N LEU A 201 16.12 -17.01 2.53
CA LEU A 201 15.51 -16.79 3.85
C LEU A 201 16.21 -15.65 4.60
N TRP A 202 17.55 -15.68 4.63
CA TRP A 202 18.37 -14.66 5.28
C TRP A 202 18.17 -13.28 4.66
N THR A 203 18.25 -13.19 3.33
CA THR A 203 18.08 -11.92 2.61
C THR A 203 16.67 -11.38 2.77
N GLY A 204 15.64 -12.22 2.82
CA GLY A 204 14.27 -11.80 3.11
C GLY A 204 14.12 -11.13 4.49
N ILE A 205 14.75 -11.70 5.53
CA ILE A 205 14.75 -11.15 6.89
C ILE A 205 15.53 -9.83 6.93
N VAL A 206 16.75 -9.79 6.39
CA VAL A 206 17.58 -8.58 6.35
C VAL A 206 16.88 -7.47 5.58
N ASN A 207 16.26 -7.79 4.44
CA ASN A 207 15.53 -6.84 3.62
C ASN A 207 14.37 -6.20 4.40
N TYR A 208 13.60 -6.99 5.14
CA TYR A 208 12.53 -6.47 5.98
C TYR A 208 13.05 -5.45 7.02
N PHE A 209 14.16 -5.76 7.69
CA PHE A 209 14.74 -4.86 8.69
C PHE A 209 15.29 -3.57 8.08
N ILE A 210 15.99 -3.66 6.94
CA ILE A 210 16.51 -2.50 6.22
C ILE A 210 15.34 -1.60 5.80
N LEU A 211 14.29 -2.15 5.19
CA LEU A 211 13.13 -1.36 4.77
C LEU A 211 12.40 -0.74 5.96
N LYS A 212 12.22 -1.50 7.05
CA LYS A 212 11.60 -0.98 8.28
C LYS A 212 12.37 0.23 8.82
N LYS A 213 13.71 0.16 8.85
CA LYS A 213 14.55 1.28 9.27
C LYS A 213 14.48 2.44 8.27
N LEU A 214 14.56 2.15 6.99
CA LEU A 214 14.51 3.14 5.91
C LEU A 214 13.23 3.99 5.94
N TRP A 215 12.09 3.34 6.19
CA TRP A 215 10.80 4.02 6.33
C TRP A 215 10.70 4.81 7.65
N SER A 216 11.25 4.28 8.74
CA SER A 216 11.24 4.94 10.05
C SER A 216 12.04 6.25 10.08
N PHE A 217 13.11 6.38 9.29
CA PHE A 217 13.96 7.57 9.28
C PHE A 217 13.33 8.80 8.59
N GLY A 218 12.22 8.64 7.87
CA GLY A 218 11.51 9.76 7.23
C GLY A 218 10.69 10.62 8.20
N GLY A 219 10.41 10.13 9.42
CA GLY A 219 9.48 10.76 10.36
C GLY A 219 10.11 11.73 11.36
N SER A 220 11.43 11.85 11.40
CA SER A 220 12.11 12.84 12.25
C SER A 220 11.99 14.22 11.61
N THR A 221 10.79 14.78 11.61
CA THR A 221 10.60 16.22 11.49
C THR A 221 11.39 16.84 12.62
N THR A 222 12.57 17.35 12.28
CA THR A 222 13.25 18.32 13.11
C THR A 222 12.27 19.49 13.22
N THR A 223 11.46 19.48 14.28
CA THR A 223 10.81 20.66 14.82
C THR A 223 11.95 21.56 15.30
N SER A 224 12.66 22.16 14.34
CA SER A 224 13.57 23.26 14.60
C SER A 224 12.65 24.40 14.96
N GLY A 225 12.39 24.49 16.27
CA GLY A 225 11.66 25.58 16.87
C GLY A 225 12.30 26.88 16.45
N LYS A 226 11.61 27.58 15.56
CA LYS A 226 11.64 29.04 15.54
C LYS A 226 10.20 29.52 15.42
N THR A 227 9.45 29.22 16.48
CA THR A 227 8.30 30.03 16.89
C THR A 227 8.85 31.42 17.20
N THR A 228 9.09 32.21 16.17
CA THR A 228 9.07 33.66 16.31
C THR A 228 7.60 34.00 16.32
N ALA A 229 7.03 34.10 17.52
CA ALA A 229 5.70 34.64 17.71
C ALA A 229 5.70 36.08 17.15
N PRO A 230 4.81 36.43 16.20
CA PRO A 230 4.29 37.77 16.20
C PRO A 230 3.27 37.84 17.33
N GLU A 231 3.72 38.43 18.43
CA GLU A 231 2.87 39.18 19.33
C GLU A 231 1.95 40.09 18.49
N GLN A 232 0.69 39.70 18.33
CA GLN A 232 -0.38 40.60 17.93
C GLN A 232 -1.48 40.54 18.97
N GLU A 233 -1.37 41.48 19.91
CA GLU A 233 -2.45 42.32 20.44
C GLU A 233 -3.89 41.83 20.20
N LEU A 234 -4.44 41.25 21.26
CA LEU A 234 -5.59 41.80 21.99
C LEU A 234 -6.63 42.62 21.19
N SER A 235 -7.82 42.05 21.01
CA SER A 235 -9.08 42.81 21.08
C SER A 235 -10.22 41.90 21.55
N PRO A 236 -10.80 42.16 22.73
CA PRO A 236 -12.01 41.50 23.17
C PRO A 236 -13.22 42.28 22.64
N LEU A 237 -14.00 41.69 21.74
CA LEU A 237 -15.34 42.21 21.45
C LEU A 237 -16.41 41.24 21.96
N THR A 238 -16.82 41.57 23.18
CA THR A 238 -18.09 41.27 23.82
C THR A 238 -19.27 41.32 22.84
N THR A 239 -19.98 40.20 22.67
CA THR A 239 -21.43 40.25 22.39
C THR A 239 -22.11 39.15 23.18
N ALA A 240 -22.71 39.57 24.30
CA ALA A 240 -23.69 38.79 25.05
C ALA A 240 -24.98 38.68 24.23
N ALA A 241 -25.53 37.47 24.12
CA ALA A 241 -26.92 37.26 23.75
C ALA A 241 -27.53 36.29 24.78
N THR A 242 -28.11 36.91 25.81
CA THR A 242 -29.04 36.32 26.75
C THR A 242 -30.32 35.91 26.01
N THR A 243 -30.63 34.62 25.96
CA THR A 243 -32.00 34.16 25.64
C THR A 243 -32.51 33.31 26.80
N THR A 244 -33.28 33.97 27.65
CA THR A 244 -34.11 33.40 28.71
C THR A 244 -35.49 33.10 28.12
N THR A 245 -35.97 31.86 28.08
CA THR A 245 -37.42 31.58 28.04
C THR A 245 -37.76 30.19 28.59
N THR A 246 -38.03 30.17 29.90
CA THR A 246 -39.13 29.50 30.63
C THR A 246 -39.76 28.20 30.10
N SER A 247 -39.63 27.17 30.94
CA SER A 247 -40.51 26.01 31.09
C SER A 247 -41.80 26.40 31.84
N PRO A 248 -42.97 25.81 31.53
CA PRO A 248 -44.08 25.72 32.48
C PRO A 248 -44.18 24.29 33.06
N SER A 249 -44.30 24.25 34.39
CA SER A 249 -44.72 23.08 35.17
C SER A 249 -46.22 22.83 35.04
N ALA A 250 -46.57 21.55 35.04
CA ALA A 250 -47.68 20.86 35.71
C ALA A 250 -49.06 21.56 35.82
N VAL A 251 -50.08 20.86 35.29
CA VAL A 251 -51.10 20.17 36.09
C VAL A 251 -51.33 18.79 35.48
#